data_AF-A0A524QFN6-F1
#
_entry.id   AF-A0A524QFN6-F1
#
_cell.length_a   1.000
_cell.length_b   1.000
_cell.length_c   1.000
_cell.angle_alpha   90.00
_cell.angle_beta   90.00
_cell.angle_gamma   90.00
#
_symmetry.space_group_name_H-M   'P 1'
#
loop_
_entity.id
_entity.type
_entity.pdbx_description
1 polymer ?
#
loop_
_entity_poly.entity_id
_entity_poly.type
_entity_poly.pdbx_seq_one_letter_code
_entity_poly.pdbx_strand_id
1 'polypeptide(L)'
;IALSAIIDKLIPSNENPHELKRIEQMNPDERHSEKHSDHHSDKPYKKGKHHHHKHGHHHHHHDHKLMRIGVFTAVALGIHNFPEGIATFMAGMADVTIGISIAVAVAIHNIPEGIAVSVPVYFATGSKRKALLWSVLSGFAEPVGAAVGLLILSLFKTDIVFGFVFAMVSGIMIYISFDELLPAAHKYGKHHVAIYGLISGIIVIGLSLILIK
;
A
#
# COMPACT_ATOMS: atom_id res chain seq x y z
N ILE A 1 16.96 -7.07 -4.03
CA ILE A 1 18.09 -6.23 -4.49
C ILE A 1 17.89 -5.77 -5.94
N ALA A 2 17.99 -6.61 -6.97
CA ALA A 2 17.79 -6.14 -8.36
C ALA A 2 16.32 -5.73 -8.63
N LEU A 3 15.36 -6.51 -8.16
CA LEU A 3 13.92 -6.20 -8.29
C LEU A 3 13.52 -4.94 -7.52
N SER A 4 14.03 -4.77 -6.30
CA SER A 4 13.81 -3.57 -5.49
C SER A 4 14.53 -2.34 -6.03
N ALA A 5 15.76 -2.46 -6.56
CA ALA A 5 16.43 -1.36 -7.26
C ALA A 5 15.68 -0.92 -8.53
N ILE A 6 14.89 -1.80 -9.14
CA ILE A 6 13.98 -1.46 -10.23
C ILE A 6 12.75 -0.69 -9.67
N ILE A 7 12.20 -1.11 -8.52
CA ILE A 7 11.14 -0.39 -7.80
C ILE A 7 11.61 1.02 -7.39
N ASP A 8 12.76 1.14 -6.73
CA ASP A 8 13.38 2.42 -6.32
C ASP A 8 13.68 3.35 -7.50
N LYS A 9 13.99 2.78 -8.68
CA LYS A 9 14.22 3.54 -9.91
C LYS A 9 12.92 3.96 -10.61
N LEU A 10 11.80 3.30 -10.27
CA LEU A 10 10.45 3.66 -10.72
C LEU A 10 9.78 4.67 -9.78
N ILE A 11 10.18 4.71 -8.49
CA ILE A 11 9.69 5.68 -7.49
C ILE A 11 10.47 7.00 -7.63
N PRO A 12 9.82 8.12 -8.04
CA PRO A 12 10.50 9.41 -8.14
C PRO A 12 10.84 9.96 -6.74
N SER A 13 12.12 10.23 -6.49
CA SER A 13 12.64 10.78 -5.24
C SER A 13 12.52 12.31 -5.17
N ASN A 14 11.32 12.85 -5.35
CA ASN A 14 11.14 14.31 -5.30
C ASN A 14 9.76 14.63 -4.77
N GLU A 15 9.62 14.91 -3.47
CA GLU A 15 8.53 15.78 -3.01
C GLU A 15 8.80 16.34 -1.61
N ASN A 16 8.83 17.67 -1.59
CA ASN A 16 9.04 18.54 -0.44
C ASN A 16 8.12 18.13 0.74
N PRO A 17 8.66 17.82 1.93
CA PRO A 17 7.88 17.32 3.07
C PRO A 17 6.83 18.30 3.61
N HIS A 18 6.81 19.53 3.13
CA HIS A 18 5.86 20.56 3.53
C HIS A 18 4.48 20.50 2.85
N GLU A 19 4.23 19.62 1.88
CA GLU A 19 2.98 19.62 1.11
C GLU A 19 1.98 18.48 1.40
N LEU A 20 2.40 17.42 2.08
CA LEU A 20 1.51 16.30 2.40
C LEU A 20 0.89 16.52 3.77
N LYS A 21 -0.23 17.26 3.79
CA LYS A 21 -1.10 17.31 4.95
C LYS A 21 -1.46 15.88 5.36
N ARG A 22 -1.30 15.63 6.65
CA ARG A 22 -1.62 14.40 7.38
C ARG A 22 -2.97 13.84 6.90
N ILE A 23 -3.06 12.54 6.63
CA ILE A 23 -4.30 11.85 6.23
C ILE A 23 -5.43 12.12 7.24
N GLU A 24 -5.09 12.38 8.51
CA GLU A 24 -6.00 12.81 9.58
C GLU A 24 -6.71 14.17 9.32
N GLN A 25 -6.23 14.99 8.37
CA GLN A 25 -6.83 16.28 8.00
C GLN A 25 -7.61 16.26 6.67
N MET A 26 -7.74 15.10 6.02
CA MET A 26 -8.53 14.97 4.79
C MET A 26 -10.00 14.78 5.15
N ASN A 27 -10.81 15.84 5.03
CA ASN A 27 -12.25 15.78 5.25
C ASN A 27 -12.96 15.20 4.00
N PRO A 28 -13.63 14.03 4.09
CA PRO A 28 -14.39 13.47 2.98
C PRO A 28 -15.67 14.27 2.64
N ASP A 29 -16.17 15.12 3.55
CA ASP A 29 -17.48 15.77 3.42
C ASP A 29 -17.45 17.08 2.59
N GLU A 30 -16.28 17.69 2.38
CA GLU A 30 -16.17 18.94 1.60
C GLU A 30 -16.50 18.77 0.10
N ARG A 31 -16.45 17.54 -0.45
CA ARG A 31 -16.78 17.30 -1.87
C ARG A 31 -18.26 17.07 -2.16
N HIS A 32 -19.08 16.80 -1.14
CA HIS A 32 -20.49 16.44 -1.37
C HIS A 32 -21.43 17.64 -1.57
N SER A 33 -20.96 18.88 -1.35
CA SER A 33 -21.82 20.08 -1.41
C SER A 33 -21.87 20.80 -2.77
N GLU A 34 -21.03 20.47 -3.75
CA GLU A 34 -20.93 21.25 -5.00
C GLU A 34 -21.57 20.60 -6.24
N LYS A 35 -22.54 19.70 -6.05
CA LYS A 35 -23.34 19.14 -7.16
C LYS A 35 -24.84 19.36 -6.99
N HIS A 36 -25.26 20.62 -6.84
CA HIS A 36 -26.60 21.06 -7.26
C HIS A 36 -26.72 22.58 -7.15
N SER A 37 -26.70 23.30 -8.28
CA SER A 37 -27.51 24.51 -8.53
C SER A 37 -27.01 25.30 -9.75
N ASP A 38 -27.20 24.73 -10.96
CA ASP A 38 -27.26 25.55 -12.16
C ASP A 38 -28.73 25.89 -12.44
N HIS A 39 -29.23 27.01 -11.90
CA HIS A 39 -30.43 27.67 -12.43
C HIS A 39 -30.28 29.20 -12.41
N HIS A 40 -30.35 29.73 -13.63
CA HIS A 40 -30.32 31.12 -14.05
C HIS A 40 -31.35 32.00 -13.32
N SER A 41 -30.97 33.23 -12.95
CA SER A 41 -31.85 34.42 -12.96
C SER A 41 -31.05 35.72 -12.77
N ASP A 42 -31.23 36.63 -13.71
CA ASP A 42 -30.62 37.97 -13.80
C ASP A 42 -31.09 38.95 -12.70
N LYS A 43 -30.19 39.82 -12.22
CA LYS A 43 -30.32 41.31 -12.23
C LYS A 43 -29.19 42.06 -11.48
N PRO A 44 -28.97 43.36 -11.77
CA PRO A 44 -27.73 44.08 -11.44
C PRO A 44 -27.86 45.02 -10.22
N TYR A 45 -26.82 45.12 -9.38
CA TYR A 45 -26.60 46.32 -8.54
C TYR A 45 -25.15 46.47 -8.04
N LYS A 46 -24.75 47.74 -7.82
CA LYS A 46 -23.38 48.26 -7.67
C LYS A 46 -22.72 48.02 -6.30
N LYS A 47 -21.38 48.12 -6.34
CA LYS A 47 -20.45 48.76 -5.37
C LYS A 47 -19.79 47.85 -4.33
N GLY A 48 -18.46 47.74 -4.46
CA GLY A 48 -17.57 47.22 -3.42
C GLY A 48 -16.26 46.72 -4.03
N LYS A 49 -15.19 47.50 -3.91
CA LYS A 49 -13.84 46.99 -4.17
C LYS A 49 -13.50 46.00 -3.04
N HIS A 50 -13.80 44.73 -3.26
CA HIS A 50 -13.22 43.64 -2.48
C HIS A 50 -12.31 42.85 -3.40
N HIS A 51 -11.03 42.78 -3.00
CA HIS A 51 -10.03 41.93 -3.62
C HIS A 51 -10.47 40.46 -3.46
N HIS A 52 -11.18 39.93 -4.44
CA HIS A 52 -11.39 38.49 -4.58
C HIS A 52 -10.09 37.86 -5.08
N HIS A 53 -9.26 37.40 -4.14
CA HIS A 53 -8.26 36.38 -4.45
C HIS A 53 -8.99 35.09 -4.81
N LYS A 54 -9.16 34.85 -6.13
CA LYS A 54 -9.56 33.57 -6.68
C LYS A 54 -8.44 32.54 -6.42
N HIS A 55 -8.53 31.80 -5.33
CA HIS A 55 -7.74 30.58 -5.14
C HIS A 55 -8.47 29.39 -5.80
N GLY A 56 -8.53 29.39 -7.13
CA GLY A 56 -9.23 28.35 -7.92
C GLY A 56 -8.31 27.29 -8.54
N HIS A 57 -7.00 27.32 -8.31
CA HIS A 57 -6.05 26.50 -9.08
C HIS A 57 -5.38 25.35 -8.32
N HIS A 58 -5.68 25.12 -7.04
CA HIS A 58 -5.00 24.10 -6.23
C HIS A 58 -5.66 22.71 -6.21
N HIS A 59 -6.92 22.57 -6.64
CA HIS A 59 -7.63 21.29 -6.53
C HIS A 59 -7.17 20.23 -7.55
N HIS A 60 -6.88 20.63 -8.80
CA HIS A 60 -6.49 19.66 -9.84
C HIS A 60 -5.11 19.02 -9.59
N HIS A 61 -4.14 19.78 -9.08
CA HIS A 61 -2.79 19.25 -8.84
C HIS A 61 -2.76 18.21 -7.71
N HIS A 62 -3.61 18.36 -6.69
CA HIS A 62 -3.65 17.45 -5.55
C HIS A 62 -4.23 16.07 -5.93
N ASP A 63 -5.28 16.04 -6.74
CA ASP A 63 -5.93 14.79 -7.16
C ASP A 63 -5.02 13.93 -8.03
N HIS A 64 -4.27 14.54 -8.96
CA HIS A 64 -3.29 13.83 -9.78
C HIS A 64 -2.13 13.25 -8.94
N LYS A 65 -1.68 13.98 -7.92
CA LYS A 65 -0.62 13.55 -7.01
C LYS A 65 -1.06 12.36 -6.16
N LEU A 66 -2.27 12.40 -5.60
CA LEU A 66 -2.82 11.29 -4.83
C LEU A 66 -3.08 10.05 -5.69
N MET A 67 -3.59 10.23 -6.92
CA MET A 67 -3.76 9.12 -7.86
C MET A 67 -2.43 8.47 -8.18
N ARG A 68 -1.40 9.30 -8.42
CA ARG A 68 -0.04 8.85 -8.65
C ARG A 68 0.44 7.99 -7.48
N ILE A 69 0.39 8.53 -6.25
CA ILE A 69 0.79 7.80 -5.04
C ILE A 69 0.09 6.44 -4.96
N GLY A 70 -1.25 6.41 -5.08
CA GLY A 70 -1.99 5.16 -4.98
C GLY A 70 -1.66 4.12 -6.05
N VAL A 71 -1.47 4.55 -7.31
CA VAL A 71 -1.08 3.65 -8.40
C VAL A 71 0.35 3.13 -8.20
N PHE A 72 1.28 4.00 -7.79
CA PHE A 72 2.66 3.58 -7.50
C PHE A 72 2.72 2.61 -6.32
N THR A 73 1.98 2.88 -5.24
CA THR A 73 1.84 1.96 -4.11
C THR A 73 1.25 0.61 -4.55
N ALA A 74 0.23 0.60 -5.43
CA ALA A 74 -0.35 -0.64 -5.96
C ALA A 74 0.66 -1.46 -6.78
N VAL A 75 1.52 -0.81 -7.57
CA VAL A 75 2.55 -1.51 -8.36
C VAL A 75 3.66 -2.04 -7.45
N ALA A 76 4.13 -1.22 -6.51
CA ALA A 76 5.18 -1.61 -5.58
C ALA A 76 4.74 -2.81 -4.72
N LEU A 77 3.55 -2.73 -4.12
CA LEU A 77 2.97 -3.84 -3.36
C LEU A 77 2.67 -5.04 -4.25
N GLY A 78 2.12 -4.87 -5.46
CA GLY A 78 1.95 -6.00 -6.39
C GLY A 78 3.25 -6.77 -6.67
N ILE A 79 4.40 -6.09 -6.76
CA ILE A 79 5.69 -6.76 -6.91
C ILE A 79 6.11 -7.51 -5.63
N HIS A 80 5.73 -7.02 -4.46
CA HIS A 80 5.97 -7.65 -3.15
C HIS A 80 5.09 -8.88 -2.89
N ASN A 81 3.81 -8.81 -3.24
CA ASN A 81 2.84 -9.88 -3.04
C ASN A 81 3.13 -11.09 -3.95
N PHE A 82 3.88 -10.90 -5.04
CA PHE A 82 4.27 -12.01 -5.92
C PHE A 82 5.19 -13.06 -5.23
N PRO A 83 6.35 -12.69 -4.64
CA PRO A 83 7.14 -13.62 -3.81
C PRO A 83 6.36 -14.22 -2.64
N GLU A 84 5.46 -13.47 -2.02
CA GLU A 84 4.63 -13.94 -0.91
C GLU A 84 3.67 -15.05 -1.34
N GLY A 85 3.05 -14.92 -2.51
CA GLY A 85 2.22 -15.96 -3.12
C GLY A 85 3.00 -17.26 -3.38
N ILE A 86 4.25 -17.15 -3.86
CA ILE A 86 5.14 -18.31 -4.04
C ILE A 86 5.39 -18.99 -2.69
N ALA A 87 5.80 -18.23 -1.67
CA ALA A 87 6.11 -18.77 -0.34
C ALA A 87 4.90 -19.43 0.32
N THR A 88 3.73 -18.79 0.25
CA THR A 88 2.49 -19.29 0.84
C THR A 88 2.06 -20.61 0.20
N PHE A 89 2.15 -20.70 -1.13
CA PHE A 89 1.85 -21.94 -1.85
C PHE A 89 2.85 -23.05 -1.48
N MET A 90 4.15 -22.75 -1.52
CA MET A 90 5.19 -23.72 -1.19
C MET A 90 5.06 -24.21 0.27
N ALA A 91 4.77 -23.33 1.22
CA ALA A 91 4.51 -23.70 2.60
C ALA A 91 3.35 -24.70 2.73
N GLY A 92 2.22 -24.43 2.07
CA GLY A 92 1.06 -25.32 2.11
C GLY A 92 1.30 -26.67 1.45
N MET A 93 2.20 -26.74 0.46
CA MET A 93 2.62 -28.00 -0.15
C MET A 93 3.63 -28.78 0.71
N ALA A 94 4.38 -28.09 1.57
CA ALA A 94 5.32 -28.74 2.49
C ALA A 94 4.61 -29.34 3.71
N ASP A 95 3.74 -28.56 4.36
CA ASP A 95 2.91 -28.99 5.48
C ASP A 95 1.63 -28.16 5.53
N VAL A 96 0.46 -28.82 5.54
CA VAL A 96 -0.85 -28.14 5.53
C VAL A 96 -1.07 -27.29 6.78
N THR A 97 -0.58 -27.71 7.96
CA THR A 97 -0.76 -26.99 9.21
C THR A 97 0.04 -25.69 9.20
N ILE A 98 1.29 -25.76 8.73
CA ILE A 98 2.15 -24.58 8.53
C ILE A 98 1.56 -23.69 7.44
N GLY A 99 1.09 -24.28 6.34
CA GLY A 99 0.45 -23.58 5.23
C GLY A 99 -0.77 -22.77 5.64
N ILE A 100 -1.70 -23.36 6.41
CA ILE A 100 -2.87 -22.66 6.95
C ILE A 100 -2.43 -21.50 7.86
N SER A 101 -1.45 -21.73 8.72
CA SER A 101 -0.92 -20.69 9.62
C SER A 101 -0.34 -19.51 8.85
N ILE A 102 0.47 -19.77 7.82
CA ILE A 102 1.04 -18.74 6.95
C ILE A 102 -0.06 -18.04 6.16
N ALA A 103 -1.00 -18.77 5.56
CA ALA A 103 -2.11 -18.17 4.81
C ALA A 103 -2.95 -17.21 5.66
N VAL A 104 -3.20 -17.53 6.93
CA VAL A 104 -3.88 -16.62 7.86
C VAL A 104 -3.02 -15.39 8.17
N ALA A 105 -1.72 -15.57 8.42
CA ALA A 105 -0.80 -14.47 8.68
C ALA A 105 -0.73 -13.49 7.48
N VAL A 106 -0.61 -14.02 6.27
CA VAL A 106 -0.62 -13.28 5.00
C VAL A 106 -1.94 -12.54 4.82
N ALA A 107 -3.08 -13.21 5.03
CA ALA A 107 -4.39 -12.59 4.91
C ALA A 107 -4.57 -11.37 5.84
N ILE A 108 -4.02 -11.45 7.06
CA ILE A 108 -4.03 -10.32 8.01
C ILE A 108 -3.09 -9.20 7.54
N HIS A 109 -1.93 -9.52 6.98
CA HIS A 109 -0.96 -8.56 6.47
C HIS A 109 -1.49 -7.76 5.25
N ASN A 110 -2.26 -8.42 4.38
CA ASN A 110 -2.80 -7.80 3.16
C ASN A 110 -3.87 -6.75 3.44
N ILE A 111 -4.46 -6.72 4.65
CA ILE A 111 -5.46 -5.71 5.03
C ILE A 111 -4.82 -4.31 5.09
N PRO A 112 -3.75 -4.07 5.91
CA PRO A 112 -2.99 -2.82 5.86
C PRO A 112 -2.52 -2.41 4.47
N GLU A 113 -2.01 -3.34 3.68
CA GLU A 113 -1.53 -3.10 2.32
C GLU A 113 -2.65 -2.61 1.39
N GLY A 114 -3.80 -3.30 1.41
CA GLY A 114 -4.96 -2.90 0.63
C GLY A 114 -5.47 -1.52 1.00
N ILE A 115 -5.39 -1.15 2.29
CA ILE A 115 -5.72 0.20 2.76
C ILE A 115 -4.71 1.23 2.23
N ALA A 116 -3.41 0.90 2.24
CA ALA A 116 -2.34 1.78 1.73
C ALA A 116 -2.52 2.13 0.25
N VAL A 117 -3.05 1.20 -0.56
CA VAL A 117 -3.45 1.46 -1.96
C VAL A 117 -4.77 2.22 -2.05
N SER A 118 -5.79 1.76 -1.33
CA SER A 118 -7.17 2.22 -1.51
C SER A 118 -7.38 3.67 -1.06
N VAL A 119 -6.74 4.10 0.03
CA VAL A 119 -6.90 5.45 0.60
C VAL A 119 -6.50 6.56 -0.37
N PRO A 120 -5.26 6.60 -0.91
CA PRO A 120 -4.86 7.64 -1.86
C PRO A 120 -5.69 7.61 -3.15
N VAL A 121 -6.04 6.42 -3.67
CA VAL A 121 -6.90 6.30 -4.86
C VAL A 121 -8.32 6.82 -4.58
N TYR A 122 -8.86 6.56 -3.40
CA TYR A 122 -10.17 7.07 -3.00
C TYR A 122 -10.16 8.59 -2.91
N PHE A 123 -9.17 9.18 -2.23
CA PHE A 123 -9.08 10.64 -2.10
C PHE A 123 -8.78 11.35 -3.43
N ALA A 124 -8.13 10.66 -4.37
CA ALA A 124 -7.91 11.17 -5.72
C ALA A 124 -9.15 11.11 -6.63
N THR A 125 -9.99 10.08 -6.47
CA THR A 125 -11.05 9.76 -7.46
C THR A 125 -12.48 9.87 -6.93
N GLY A 126 -12.66 9.96 -5.61
CA GLY A 126 -13.95 9.90 -4.93
C GLY A 126 -14.68 8.55 -5.06
N SER A 127 -14.07 7.53 -5.65
CA SER A 127 -14.74 6.27 -6.00
C SER A 127 -14.22 5.10 -5.17
N LYS A 128 -15.06 4.57 -4.27
CA LYS A 128 -14.76 3.34 -3.51
C LYS A 128 -14.49 2.14 -4.41
N ARG A 129 -15.18 2.07 -5.57
CA ARG A 129 -14.97 0.98 -6.54
C ARG A 129 -13.60 1.04 -7.20
N LYS A 130 -13.12 2.24 -7.56
CA LYS A 130 -11.77 2.41 -8.12
C LYS A 130 -10.71 2.08 -7.08
N ALA A 131 -10.88 2.56 -5.85
CA ALA A 131 -9.99 2.24 -4.74
C ALA A 131 -9.87 0.73 -4.51
N LEU A 132 -11.01 0.04 -4.42
CA LEU A 132 -11.06 -1.42 -4.27
C LEU A 132 -10.42 -2.13 -5.47
N LEU A 133 -10.71 -1.69 -6.70
CA LEU A 133 -10.16 -2.30 -7.91
C LEU A 133 -8.63 -2.24 -7.92
N TRP A 134 -8.04 -1.08 -7.60
CA TRP A 134 -6.58 -0.94 -7.53
C TRP A 134 -5.96 -1.83 -6.45
N SER A 135 -6.60 -1.94 -5.28
CA SER A 135 -6.15 -2.85 -4.22
C SER A 135 -6.26 -4.33 -4.63
N VAL A 136 -7.35 -4.73 -5.28
CA VAL A 136 -7.53 -6.12 -5.77
C VAL A 136 -6.53 -6.44 -6.87
N LEU A 137 -6.26 -5.50 -7.79
CA LEU A 137 -5.27 -5.70 -8.85
C LEU A 137 -3.86 -5.89 -8.28
N SER A 138 -3.51 -5.14 -7.22
CA SER A 138 -2.26 -5.35 -6.48
C SER A 138 -2.21 -6.75 -5.85
N GLY A 139 -3.26 -7.13 -5.11
CA GLY A 139 -3.33 -8.44 -4.44
C GLY A 139 -3.41 -9.64 -5.38
N PHE A 140 -3.81 -9.45 -6.64
CA PHE A 140 -3.82 -10.52 -7.65
C PHE A 140 -2.43 -11.10 -7.93
N ALA A 141 -1.36 -10.39 -7.54
CA ALA A 141 0.00 -10.89 -7.63
C ALA A 141 0.25 -12.15 -6.76
N GLU A 142 -0.46 -12.32 -5.64
CA GLU A 142 -0.33 -13.51 -4.78
C GLU A 142 -0.81 -14.80 -5.49
N PRO A 143 -2.04 -14.88 -6.03
CA PRO A 143 -2.47 -16.04 -6.83
C PRO A 143 -1.54 -16.33 -8.01
N VAL A 144 -1.03 -15.29 -8.68
CA VAL A 144 -0.07 -15.44 -9.78
C VAL A 144 1.25 -16.01 -9.28
N GLY A 145 1.75 -15.51 -8.15
CA GLY A 145 2.91 -16.05 -7.44
C GLY A 145 2.73 -17.51 -7.05
N ALA A 146 1.58 -17.87 -6.47
CA ALA A 146 1.24 -19.24 -6.11
C ALA A 146 1.24 -20.18 -7.33
N ALA A 147 0.69 -19.75 -8.47
CA ALA A 147 0.72 -20.51 -9.71
C ALA A 147 2.14 -20.72 -10.24
N VAL A 148 3.02 -19.71 -10.11
CA VAL A 148 4.45 -19.86 -10.42
C VAL A 148 5.15 -20.79 -9.41
N GLY A 149 4.79 -20.72 -8.13
CA GLY A 149 5.26 -21.64 -7.09
C GLY A 149 4.93 -23.10 -7.41
N LEU A 150 3.74 -23.37 -7.96
CA LEU A 150 3.37 -24.68 -8.48
C LEU A 150 4.32 -25.15 -9.59
N LEU A 151 4.65 -24.28 -10.55
CA LEU A 151 5.59 -24.60 -11.62
C LEU A 151 6.99 -24.89 -11.08
N ILE A 152 7.48 -24.05 -10.16
CA ILE A 152 8.79 -24.24 -9.50
C ILE A 152 8.81 -25.60 -8.79
N LEU A 153 7.78 -25.93 -8.01
CA LEU A 153 7.68 -27.20 -7.31
C LEU A 153 7.55 -28.38 -8.28
N SER A 154 6.90 -28.21 -9.43
CA SER A 154 6.82 -29.27 -10.44
C SER A 154 8.18 -29.62 -11.05
N LEU A 155 9.10 -28.65 -11.12
CA LEU A 155 10.44 -28.80 -11.68
C LEU A 155 11.49 -29.18 -10.63
N PHE A 156 11.33 -28.68 -9.39
CA PHE A 156 12.36 -28.76 -8.35
C PHE A 156 11.75 -29.06 -6.96
N LYS A 157 11.72 -30.35 -6.57
CA LYS A 157 11.18 -30.84 -5.29
C LYS A 157 12.30 -31.21 -4.32
N THR A 158 13.12 -30.24 -3.93
CA THR A 158 14.22 -30.48 -2.98
C THR A 158 14.19 -29.44 -1.87
N ASP A 159 14.54 -29.84 -0.64
CA ASP A 159 14.58 -28.95 0.53
C ASP A 159 15.48 -27.73 0.31
N ILE A 160 16.53 -27.88 -0.48
CA ILE A 160 17.44 -26.79 -0.88
C ILE A 160 16.67 -25.67 -1.60
N VAL A 161 15.73 -26.02 -2.49
CA VAL A 161 14.94 -25.05 -3.25
C VAL A 161 13.96 -24.32 -2.34
N PHE A 162 13.32 -25.04 -1.41
CA PHE A 162 12.52 -24.42 -0.36
C PHE A 162 13.34 -23.42 0.45
N GLY A 163 14.53 -23.82 0.91
CA GLY A 163 15.45 -22.94 1.63
C GLY A 163 15.80 -21.67 0.85
N PHE A 164 16.15 -21.79 -0.43
CA PHE A 164 16.45 -20.63 -1.28
C PHE A 164 15.25 -19.70 -1.48
N VAL A 165 14.05 -20.27 -1.74
CA VAL A 165 12.84 -19.46 -1.92
C VAL A 165 12.47 -18.74 -0.63
N PHE A 166 12.43 -19.44 0.51
CA PHE A 166 12.14 -18.81 1.79
C PHE A 166 13.20 -17.76 2.16
N ALA A 167 14.48 -18.01 1.91
CA ALA A 167 15.54 -17.03 2.15
C ALA A 167 15.37 -15.78 1.26
N MET A 168 15.03 -15.97 -0.02
CA MET A 168 14.76 -14.87 -0.94
C MET A 168 13.56 -14.04 -0.49
N VAL A 169 12.44 -14.69 -0.16
CA VAL A 169 11.20 -14.04 0.27
C VAL A 169 11.44 -13.30 1.59
N SER A 170 12.04 -13.97 2.58
CA SER A 170 12.37 -13.37 3.87
C SER A 170 13.30 -12.15 3.71
N GLY A 171 14.30 -12.24 2.84
CA GLY A 171 15.21 -11.14 2.55
C GLY A 171 14.52 -9.93 1.91
N ILE A 172 13.60 -10.17 0.97
CA ILE A 172 12.79 -9.10 0.35
C ILE A 172 11.85 -8.46 1.37
N MET A 173 11.20 -9.27 2.21
CA MET A 173 10.29 -8.81 3.26
C MET A 173 10.99 -7.92 4.29
N ILE A 174 12.19 -8.31 4.74
CA ILE A 174 13.02 -7.49 5.63
C ILE A 174 13.40 -6.18 4.95
N TYR A 175 13.93 -6.23 3.71
CA TYR A 175 14.32 -5.03 2.98
C TYR A 175 13.16 -4.03 2.86
N ILE A 176 12.00 -4.46 2.37
CA ILE A 176 10.84 -3.59 2.18
C ILE A 176 10.35 -3.02 3.52
N SER A 177 10.37 -3.82 4.58
CA SER A 177 10.00 -3.36 5.92
C SER A 177 10.89 -2.21 6.41
N PHE A 178 12.21 -2.30 6.17
CA PHE A 178 13.18 -1.30 6.66
C PHE A 178 13.38 -0.11 5.73
N ASP A 179 13.33 -0.30 4.41
CA ASP A 179 13.66 0.75 3.45
C ASP A 179 12.42 1.48 2.91
N GLU A 180 11.23 0.87 2.99
CA GLU A 180 10.00 1.48 2.51
C GLU A 180 9.01 1.73 3.66
N LEU A 181 8.59 0.68 4.38
CA LEU A 181 7.50 0.77 5.35
C LEU A 181 7.89 1.56 6.60
N LEU A 182 9.07 1.32 7.17
CA LEU A 182 9.54 2.03 8.36
C LEU A 182 9.77 3.53 8.09
N PRO A 183 10.43 3.96 7.00
CA PRO A 183 10.56 5.37 6.65
C PRO A 183 9.22 6.03 6.34
N ALA A 184 8.31 5.33 5.65
CA ALA A 184 6.95 5.83 5.42
C ALA A 184 6.18 6.03 6.73
N ALA A 185 6.18 5.03 7.62
CA ALA A 185 5.54 5.13 8.93
C ALA A 185 6.12 6.26 9.78
N HIS A 186 7.42 6.50 9.68
CA HIS A 186 8.10 7.61 10.37
C HIS A 186 7.74 8.97 9.77
N LYS A 187 7.68 9.07 8.44
CA LYS A 187 7.38 10.32 7.72
C LYS A 187 5.93 10.75 7.85
N TYR A 188 5.00 9.80 7.82
CA TYR A 188 3.55 10.07 7.78
C TYR A 188 2.84 9.84 9.12
N GLY A 189 3.43 9.05 10.02
CA GLY A 189 2.88 8.74 11.34
C GLY A 189 3.44 9.60 12.48
N LYS A 190 3.12 9.22 13.71
CA LYS A 190 3.78 9.77 14.91
C LYS A 190 5.03 8.94 15.15
N HIS A 191 6.19 9.59 15.13
CA HIS A 191 7.51 8.95 15.28
C HIS A 191 7.57 7.89 16.38
N HIS A 192 7.04 8.17 17.58
CA HIS A 192 7.04 7.22 18.69
C HIS A 192 6.10 6.02 18.46
N VAL A 193 4.94 6.22 17.83
CA VAL A 193 3.97 5.15 17.56
C VAL A 193 4.53 4.15 16.55
N ALA A 194 5.21 4.63 15.50
CA ALA A 194 5.87 3.76 14.52
C ALA A 194 6.93 2.84 15.18
N ILE A 195 7.75 3.41 16.07
CA ILE A 195 8.77 2.65 16.81
C ILE A 195 8.13 1.66 17.79
N TYR A 196 7.09 2.06 18.52
CA TYR A 196 6.38 1.14 19.42
C TYR A 196 5.73 -0.02 18.65
N GLY A 197 5.17 0.24 17.47
CA GLY A 197 4.63 -0.80 16.59
C GLY A 197 5.70 -1.77 16.08
N LEU A 198 6.87 -1.26 15.70
CA LEU A 198 7.99 -2.10 15.28
C LEU A 198 8.48 -3.00 16.44
N ILE A 199 8.74 -2.41 17.61
CA ILE A 199 9.24 -3.15 18.78
C ILE A 199 8.22 -4.18 19.24
N SER A 200 6.94 -3.82 19.33
CA SER A 200 5.90 -4.76 19.73
C SER A 200 5.75 -5.91 18.73
N GLY A 201 5.85 -5.64 17.42
CA GLY A 201 5.86 -6.66 16.38
C GLY A 201 7.03 -7.64 16.55
N ILE A 202 8.25 -7.14 16.77
CA ILE A 202 9.44 -7.99 17.01
C ILE A 202 9.24 -8.86 18.27
N ILE A 203 8.69 -8.30 19.35
CA ILE A 203 8.41 -9.05 20.58
C ILE A 203 7.37 -10.14 20.33
N VAL A 204 6.27 -9.84 19.63
CA VAL A 204 5.22 -10.81 19.30
C VAL A 204 5.78 -11.96 18.46
N ILE A 205 6.60 -11.65 17.46
CA ILE A 205 7.28 -12.68 16.65
C ILE A 205 8.19 -13.52 17.54
N GLY A 206 9.04 -12.91 18.36
CA GLY A 206 9.93 -13.62 19.28
C GLY A 206 9.19 -14.54 20.25
N LEU A 207 8.09 -14.07 20.85
CA LEU A 207 7.24 -14.88 21.72
C LEU A 207 6.55 -16.01 20.98
N SER A 208 6.06 -15.77 19.76
CA SER A 208 5.42 -16.80 18.94
C SER A 208 6.39 -17.95 18.62
N LEU A 209 7.67 -17.65 18.35
CA LEU A 209 8.70 -18.66 18.10
C LEU A 209 9.02 -19.51 19.34
N ILE A 210 8.91 -18.93 20.53
CA ILE A 210 9.10 -19.67 21.79
C ILE A 210 7.90 -20.59 22.07
N LEU A 211 6.68 -20.11 21.80
CA LEU A 211 5.44 -20.84 22.07
C LEU A 211 5.15 -21.95 21.05
N ILE A 212 5.63 -21.82 19.81
CA ILE A 212 5.40 -22.78 18.71
C ILE A 212 6.46 -23.91 18.71
N LYS A 213 7.42 -23.88 19.63
CA LYS A 213 8.48 -24.90 19.76
C LYS A 213 8.00 -26.18 20.46
#